data_AF-A0A161UWL9-F1
#
_entry.id   AF-A0A161UWL9-F1
#
_cell.length_a   1.000
_cell.length_b   1.000
_cell.length_c   1.000
_cell.angle_alpha   90.00
_cell.angle_beta   90.00
_cell.angle_gamma   90.00
#
_symmetry.space_group_name_H-M   'P 1'
#
loop_
_entity.id
_entity.type
_entity.pdbx_description
1 polymer ?
#
loop_
_entity_poly.entity_id
_entity_poly.type
_entity_poly.pdbx_seq_one_letter_code
_entity_poly.pdbx_strand_id
1 'polypeptide(L)'
;MSRSAPYQPLLLRILHGISGILVITAIITGFLVYNTFDQRFGKIPLPKIEPIQDIHGTVALCFLLLLPAFALYSFHAGEKRLLQPDSLQKLTQVGKPIWWVSLQRIVNTLMLIASVLAVISGRMMKEEWLPIGELDHLWYYFHLIAWVIIVCCLAIHLLMSAKVGGAPLLLSMWSGKFRPGDSPRNWYSRLRTWSSNFSQNFSAGINQLIESNFSLRIIEVFVLLGIIAAFVLPLFFSGVEK
;
A
#
# COMPACT_ATOMS: atom_id res chain seq x y z
N MET A 1 -16.51 30.74 13.34
CA MET A 1 -15.12 30.22 13.40
C MET A 1 -14.89 29.38 12.15
N SER A 2 -13.96 29.74 11.26
CA SER A 2 -13.64 28.89 10.11
C SER A 2 -13.15 27.55 10.65
N ARG A 3 -13.81 26.43 10.29
CA ARG A 3 -13.33 25.11 10.68
C ARG A 3 -11.87 25.00 10.23
N SER A 4 -10.95 24.82 11.18
CA SER A 4 -9.56 24.53 10.88
C SER A 4 -9.55 23.36 9.90
N ALA A 5 -8.99 23.56 8.70
CA ALA A 5 -8.88 22.50 7.70
C ALA A 5 -8.21 21.27 8.34
N PRO A 6 -8.63 20.04 7.99
CA PRO A 6 -8.00 18.82 8.48
C PRO A 6 -6.49 18.89 8.24
N TYR A 7 -5.68 18.64 9.28
CA TYR A 7 -4.22 18.66 9.16
C TYR A 7 -3.71 17.24 8.93
N GLN A 8 -2.88 17.06 7.90
CA GLN A 8 -2.15 15.82 7.65
C GLN A 8 -0.65 16.06 7.86
N PRO A 9 0.05 15.18 8.60
CA PRO A 9 1.49 15.30 8.82
C PRO A 9 2.26 15.37 7.50
N LEU A 10 3.33 16.17 7.45
CA LEU A 10 4.09 16.37 6.21
C LEU A 10 4.67 15.04 5.67
N LEU A 11 5.24 14.22 6.55
CA LEU A 11 5.81 12.92 6.18
C LEU A 11 4.76 11.97 5.59
N LEU A 12 3.55 11.95 6.14
CA LEU A 12 2.44 11.19 5.55
C LEU A 12 2.15 11.67 4.14
N ARG A 13 1.98 12.97 3.93
CA ARG A 13 1.61 13.51 2.62
C ARG A 13 2.63 13.16 1.55
N ILE A 14 3.92 13.19 1.89
CA ILE A 14 4.99 12.82 0.97
C ILE A 14 4.95 11.32 0.68
N LEU A 15 5.02 10.47 1.71
CA LEU A 15 5.04 9.02 1.52
C LEU A 15 3.77 8.52 0.83
N HIS A 16 2.60 8.95 1.30
CA HIS A 16 1.31 8.60 0.71
C HIS A 16 1.13 9.20 -0.68
N GLY A 17 1.58 10.44 -0.91
CA GLY A 17 1.46 11.09 -2.22
C GLY A 17 2.26 10.37 -3.28
N ILE A 18 3.54 10.10 -3.01
CA ILE A 18 4.42 9.36 -3.92
C ILE A 18 3.91 7.92 -4.10
N SER A 19 3.56 7.23 -3.01
CA SER A 19 2.99 5.87 -3.08
C SER A 19 1.70 5.84 -3.90
N GLY A 20 0.80 6.81 -3.69
CA GLY A 20 -0.47 6.91 -4.41
C GLY A 20 -0.26 7.12 -5.91
N ILE A 21 0.67 8.00 -6.30
CA ILE A 21 1.03 8.20 -7.71
C ILE A 21 1.57 6.90 -8.30
N LEU A 22 2.54 6.26 -7.64
CA LEU A 22 3.15 5.02 -8.13
C LEU A 22 2.12 3.87 -8.25
N VAL A 23 1.24 3.69 -7.26
CA VAL A 23 0.19 2.66 -7.30
C VAL A 23 -0.82 2.95 -8.41
N ILE A 24 -1.27 4.20 -8.58
CA ILE A 24 -2.20 4.56 -9.66
C ILE A 24 -1.53 4.32 -11.02
N THR A 25 -0.28 4.73 -11.19
CA THR A 25 0.47 4.46 -12.42
C THR A 25 0.63 2.96 -12.65
N ALA A 26 0.95 2.17 -11.63
CA ALA A 26 1.07 0.71 -11.72
C ALA A 26 -0.26 0.03 -12.08
N ILE A 27 -1.39 0.50 -11.56
CA ILE A 27 -2.73 0.02 -11.93
C ILE A 27 -2.97 0.25 -13.42
N ILE A 28 -2.70 1.47 -13.90
CA ILE A 28 -2.92 1.85 -15.30
C ILE A 28 -1.99 1.04 -16.22
N THR A 29 -0.70 0.97 -15.91
CA THR A 29 0.25 0.22 -16.74
C THR A 29 -0.02 -1.28 -16.67
N GLY A 30 -0.43 -1.83 -15.52
CA GLY A 30 -0.83 -3.23 -15.37
C GLY A 30 -2.07 -3.56 -16.20
N PHE A 31 -3.05 -2.64 -16.26
CA PHE A 31 -4.17 -2.77 -17.18
C PHE A 31 -3.71 -2.79 -18.65
N LEU A 32 -2.77 -1.92 -19.03
CA LEU A 32 -2.25 -1.88 -20.40
C LEU A 32 -1.44 -3.13 -20.77
N VAL A 33 -0.71 -3.72 -19.82
CA VAL A 33 -0.07 -5.04 -19.95
C VAL A 33 -1.14 -6.11 -20.22
N TYR A 34 -2.17 -6.19 -19.37
CA TYR A 34 -3.31 -7.11 -19.56
C TYR A 34 -3.97 -6.93 -20.93
N ASN A 35 -4.24 -5.68 -21.33
CA ASN A 35 -4.91 -5.34 -22.59
C ASN A 35 -4.06 -5.69 -23.82
N THR A 36 -2.74 -5.78 -23.65
CA THR A 36 -1.79 -6.13 -24.71
C THR A 36 -1.65 -7.64 -24.83
N PHE A 37 -1.52 -8.38 -23.72
CA PHE A 37 -1.08 -9.78 -23.75
C PHE A 37 -2.13 -10.82 -23.32
N ASP A 38 -2.97 -10.55 -22.32
CA ASP A 38 -3.90 -11.56 -21.76
C ASP A 38 -5.27 -11.50 -22.45
N GLN A 39 -5.95 -10.36 -22.38
CA GLN A 39 -7.22 -10.10 -23.07
C GLN A 39 -8.39 -11.10 -22.77
N ARG A 40 -8.25 -12.06 -21.85
CA ARG A 40 -9.25 -13.13 -21.60
C ARG A 40 -10.61 -12.62 -21.12
N PHE A 41 -10.62 -11.47 -20.44
CA PHE A 41 -11.84 -10.77 -19.98
C PHE A 41 -12.21 -9.58 -20.86
N GLY A 42 -11.74 -9.56 -22.11
CA GLY A 42 -11.99 -8.51 -23.08
C GLY A 42 -10.82 -7.55 -23.26
N LYS A 43 -10.91 -6.77 -24.34
CA LYS A 43 -9.90 -5.81 -24.80
C LYS A 43 -10.54 -4.48 -25.17
N ILE A 44 -9.86 -3.38 -24.84
CA ILE A 44 -10.15 -2.05 -25.35
C ILE A 44 -9.21 -1.74 -26.52
N PRO A 45 -9.68 -1.17 -27.65
CA PRO A 45 -8.87 -0.87 -28.82
C PRO A 45 -7.94 0.33 -28.56
N LEU A 46 -6.89 0.12 -27.79
CA LEU A 46 -5.83 1.08 -27.50
C LEU A 46 -4.59 0.78 -28.34
N PRO A 47 -3.79 1.80 -28.71
CA PRO A 47 -2.52 1.59 -29.38
C PRO A 47 -1.58 0.79 -28.48
N LYS A 48 -0.84 -0.14 -29.10
CA LYS A 48 0.17 -0.93 -28.39
C LYS A 48 1.32 -0.02 -27.98
N ILE A 49 1.74 -0.13 -26.73
CA ILE A 49 2.93 0.50 -26.19
C ILE A 49 3.95 -0.61 -26.02
N GLU A 50 4.94 -0.69 -26.91
CA GLU A 50 5.91 -1.80 -26.93
C GLU A 50 6.60 -2.04 -25.58
N PRO A 51 7.16 -1.04 -24.88
CA PRO A 51 7.83 -1.25 -23.60
C PRO A 51 6.88 -1.24 -22.39
N ILE A 52 5.58 -1.55 -22.57
CA ILE A 52 4.61 -1.39 -21.48
C ILE A 52 4.91 -2.28 -20.27
N GLN A 53 5.46 -3.48 -20.50
CA GLN A 53 5.85 -4.38 -19.44
C GLN A 53 7.03 -3.83 -18.64
N ASP A 54 8.06 -3.30 -19.32
CA ASP A 54 9.22 -2.67 -18.69
C ASP A 54 8.82 -1.41 -17.89
N ILE A 55 7.91 -0.60 -18.43
CA ILE A 55 7.36 0.57 -17.74
C ILE A 55 6.62 0.13 -16.48
N HIS A 56 5.76 -0.89 -16.58
CA HIS A 56 5.05 -1.45 -15.43
C HIS A 56 6.02 -1.96 -14.35
N GLY A 57 6.99 -2.78 -14.75
CA GLY A 57 8.02 -3.33 -13.87
C GLY A 57 8.85 -2.25 -13.18
N THR A 58 9.24 -1.20 -13.91
CA THR A 58 9.99 -0.05 -13.38
C THR A 58 9.18 0.71 -12.32
N VAL A 59 7.91 1.01 -12.61
CA VAL A 59 7.03 1.71 -11.66
C VAL A 59 6.80 0.84 -10.41
N ALA A 60 6.57 -0.46 -10.59
CA ALA A 60 6.39 -1.40 -9.49
C ALA A 60 7.66 -1.54 -8.63
N LEU A 61 8.84 -1.54 -9.23
CA LEU A 61 10.13 -1.53 -8.51
C LEU A 61 10.31 -0.25 -7.70
N CYS A 62 10.04 0.92 -8.28
CA CYS A 62 10.07 2.19 -7.56
C CYS A 62 9.12 2.18 -6.35
N PHE A 63 7.93 1.60 -6.51
CA PHE A 63 6.99 1.42 -5.40
C PHE A 63 7.53 0.45 -4.34
N LEU A 64 8.10 -0.70 -4.74
CA LEU A 64 8.71 -1.67 -3.83
C LEU A 64 9.83 -1.05 -2.99
N LEU A 65 10.66 -0.17 -3.57
CA LEU A 65 11.73 0.53 -2.83
C LEU A 65 11.17 1.51 -1.79
N LEU A 66 10.03 2.13 -2.07
CA LEU A 66 9.34 3.06 -1.14
C LEU A 66 8.52 2.32 -0.07
N LEU A 67 8.02 1.13 -0.40
CA LEU A 67 7.08 0.36 0.41
C LEU A 67 7.55 0.09 1.85
N PRO A 68 8.83 -0.25 2.15
CA PRO A 68 9.30 -0.39 3.53
C PRO A 68 9.05 0.85 4.38
N ALA A 69 9.39 2.04 3.86
CA ALA A 69 9.22 3.29 4.58
C ALA A 69 7.73 3.62 4.80
N PHE A 70 6.90 3.38 3.77
CA PHE A 70 5.46 3.61 3.88
C PHE A 70 4.76 2.62 4.81
N ALA A 71 5.16 1.35 4.80
CA ALA A 71 4.65 0.32 5.70
C ALA A 71 5.00 0.63 7.16
N LEU A 72 6.26 0.93 7.45
CA LEU A 72 6.69 1.32 8.80
C LEU A 72 5.94 2.56 9.30
N TYR A 73 5.82 3.60 8.45
CA TYR A 73 5.00 4.76 8.79
C TYR A 73 3.56 4.37 9.13
N SER A 74 2.95 3.50 8.32
CA SER A 74 1.55 3.11 8.45
C SER A 74 1.27 2.33 9.73
N PHE A 75 2.12 1.39 10.12
CA PHE A 75 1.94 0.58 11.34
C PHE A 75 2.37 1.30 12.63
N HIS A 76 3.13 2.39 12.54
CA HIS A 76 3.57 3.14 13.71
C HIS A 76 2.85 4.49 13.82
N ALA A 77 3.33 5.51 13.10
CA ALA A 77 2.75 6.85 13.17
C ALA A 77 1.33 6.93 12.57
N GLY A 78 0.98 6.00 11.68
CA GLY A 78 -0.27 5.95 10.94
C GLY A 78 -1.31 4.97 11.47
N GLU A 79 -1.02 4.21 12.54
CA GLU A 79 -1.77 3.00 12.93
C GLU A 79 -3.28 3.23 13.10
N LYS A 80 -3.67 4.44 13.54
CA LYS A 80 -5.07 4.84 13.76
C LYS A 80 -5.91 4.88 12.49
N ARG A 81 -5.26 4.83 11.31
CA ARG A 81 -5.88 4.74 9.98
C ARG A 81 -6.01 3.29 9.48
N LEU A 82 -5.46 2.33 10.21
CA LEU A 82 -5.54 0.90 9.92
C LEU A 82 -6.59 0.22 10.80
N LEU A 83 -6.76 -1.09 10.60
CA LEU A 83 -7.67 -1.96 11.35
C LEU A 83 -7.50 -1.74 12.85
N GLN A 84 -8.61 -1.50 13.55
CA GLN A 84 -8.71 -1.39 15.01
C GLN A 84 -9.42 -2.61 15.61
N PRO A 85 -9.22 -2.96 16.90
CA PRO A 85 -9.81 -4.16 17.52
C PRO A 85 -11.34 -4.21 17.40
N ASP A 86 -11.99 -3.05 17.47
CA ASP A 86 -13.44 -2.91 17.41
C ASP A 86 -13.99 -2.68 15.99
N SER A 87 -13.15 -2.79 14.94
CA SER A 87 -13.57 -2.46 13.56
C SER A 87 -14.69 -3.38 13.07
N LEU A 88 -14.59 -4.68 13.34
CA LEU A 88 -15.61 -5.66 12.93
C LEU A 88 -16.94 -5.41 13.65
N GLN A 89 -16.90 -5.09 14.95
CA GLN A 89 -18.08 -4.72 15.69
C GLN A 89 -18.71 -3.43 15.15
N LYS A 90 -17.90 -2.42 14.82
CA LYS A 90 -18.36 -1.15 14.25
C LYS A 90 -18.93 -1.28 12.83
N LEU A 91 -18.53 -2.32 12.07
CA LEU A 91 -19.14 -2.62 10.77
C LEU A 91 -20.62 -3.03 10.88
N THR A 92 -21.10 -3.48 12.04
CA THR A 92 -22.53 -3.77 12.24
C THR A 92 -23.39 -2.50 12.30
N GLN A 93 -22.77 -1.32 12.52
CA GLN A 93 -23.48 -0.05 12.71
C GLN A 93 -23.74 0.67 11.38
N VAL A 94 -24.29 -0.05 10.40
CA VAL A 94 -24.49 0.41 9.01
C VAL A 94 -25.19 1.78 8.96
N GLY A 95 -24.69 2.66 8.11
CA GLY A 95 -25.22 4.01 7.90
C GLY A 95 -24.71 5.07 8.89
N LYS A 96 -24.20 4.69 10.07
CA LYS A 96 -23.61 5.64 11.02
C LYS A 96 -22.20 6.10 10.57
N PRO A 97 -21.73 7.31 10.95
CA PRO A 97 -20.39 7.78 10.60
C PRO A 97 -19.26 6.80 10.94
N ILE A 98 -19.40 6.08 12.06
CA ILE A 98 -18.40 5.11 12.52
C ILE A 98 -18.24 3.90 11.59
N TRP A 99 -19.31 3.53 10.87
CA TRP A 99 -19.28 2.46 9.88
C TRP A 99 -18.36 2.81 8.72
N TRP A 100 -18.53 4.01 8.14
CA TRP A 100 -17.69 4.51 7.05
C TRP A 100 -16.21 4.61 7.44
N VAL A 101 -15.92 5.09 8.65
CA VAL A 101 -14.54 5.16 9.18
C VAL A 101 -13.93 3.77 9.37
N SER A 102 -14.72 2.81 9.87
CA SER A 102 -14.24 1.44 10.11
C SER A 102 -14.00 0.70 8.80
N LEU A 103 -14.88 0.88 7.81
CA LEU A 103 -14.69 0.36 6.46
C LEU A 103 -13.42 0.93 5.82
N GLN A 104 -13.20 2.25 5.94
CA GLN A 104 -11.98 2.87 5.43
C GLN A 104 -10.72 2.29 6.05
N ARG A 105 -10.72 2.03 7.36
CA ARG A 105 -9.59 1.42 8.08
C ARG A 105 -9.28 0.01 7.61
N ILE A 106 -10.31 -0.80 7.40
CA ILE A 106 -10.19 -2.15 6.87
C ILE A 106 -9.60 -2.10 5.46
N VAL A 107 -10.14 -1.23 4.61
CA VAL A 107 -9.67 -1.05 3.22
C VAL A 107 -8.22 -0.58 3.18
N ASN A 108 -7.81 0.36 4.03
CA ASN A 108 -6.41 0.80 4.11
C ASN A 108 -5.48 -0.35 4.47
N THR A 109 -5.92 -1.22 5.38
CA THR A 109 -5.14 -2.40 5.81
C THR A 109 -5.06 -3.44 4.70
N LEU A 110 -6.18 -3.73 4.04
CA LEU A 110 -6.25 -4.66 2.91
C LEU A 110 -5.40 -4.16 1.74
N MET A 111 -5.37 -2.85 1.49
CA MET A 111 -4.56 -2.25 0.43
C MET A 111 -3.06 -2.43 0.67
N LEU A 112 -2.58 -2.39 1.93
CA LEU A 112 -1.20 -2.72 2.28
C LEU A 112 -0.89 -4.20 2.04
N ILE A 113 -1.77 -5.10 2.47
CA ILE A 113 -1.61 -6.55 2.25
C ILE A 113 -1.58 -6.87 0.75
N ALA A 114 -2.52 -6.31 -0.01
CA ALA A 114 -2.61 -6.52 -1.45
C ALA A 114 -1.41 -5.93 -2.20
N SER A 115 -0.88 -4.79 -1.74
CA SER A 115 0.35 -4.21 -2.26
C SER A 115 1.55 -5.14 -2.08
N VAL A 116 1.68 -5.78 -0.91
CA VAL A 116 2.71 -6.79 -0.66
C VAL A 116 2.53 -8.01 -1.56
N LEU A 117 1.30 -8.52 -1.68
CA LEU A 117 1.01 -9.63 -2.59
C LEU A 117 1.40 -9.29 -4.03
N ALA A 118 1.03 -8.11 -4.51
CA ALA A 118 1.32 -7.65 -5.87
C ALA A 118 2.83 -7.55 -6.14
N VAL A 119 3.61 -6.98 -5.22
CA VAL A 119 5.07 -6.85 -5.44
C VAL A 119 5.79 -8.19 -5.31
N ILE A 120 5.36 -9.09 -4.41
CA ILE A 120 5.95 -10.44 -4.32
C ILE A 120 5.66 -11.19 -5.62
N SER A 121 4.38 -11.30 -6.01
CA SER A 121 4.02 -12.08 -7.18
C SER A 121 4.58 -11.49 -8.46
N GLY A 122 4.61 -10.16 -8.59
CA GLY A 122 5.20 -9.48 -9.75
C GLY A 122 6.71 -9.70 -9.86
N ARG A 123 7.43 -9.75 -8.73
CA ARG A 123 8.88 -10.07 -8.71
C ARG A 123 9.20 -11.52 -9.03
N MET A 124 8.21 -12.40 -8.93
CA MET A 124 8.32 -13.82 -9.26
C MET A 124 7.82 -14.15 -10.68
N MET A 125 7.22 -13.17 -11.38
CA MET A 125 6.86 -13.33 -12.79
C MET A 125 8.09 -13.18 -13.67
N LYS A 126 8.16 -13.98 -14.73
CA LYS A 126 9.14 -13.80 -15.79
C LYS A 126 8.60 -12.93 -16.91
N GLU A 127 9.48 -12.19 -17.56
CA GLU A 127 9.10 -11.22 -18.58
C GLU A 127 8.62 -11.90 -19.88
N GLU A 128 9.04 -13.14 -20.15
CA GLU A 128 8.72 -13.81 -21.41
C GLU A 128 7.33 -14.43 -21.42
N TRP A 129 6.75 -14.71 -20.24
CA TRP A 129 5.48 -15.43 -20.09
C TRP A 129 4.33 -14.79 -20.87
N LEU A 130 4.10 -13.49 -20.68
CA LEU A 130 2.96 -12.82 -21.30
C LEU A 130 3.12 -12.64 -22.82
N PRO A 131 4.29 -12.20 -23.34
CA PRO A 131 4.50 -12.08 -24.78
C PRO A 131 4.31 -13.38 -25.59
N ILE A 132 4.64 -14.53 -25.01
CA ILE A 132 4.50 -15.84 -25.68
C ILE A 132 3.14 -16.52 -25.40
N GLY A 133 2.28 -15.89 -24.60
CA GLY A 133 0.93 -16.39 -24.29
C GLY A 133 0.87 -17.44 -23.18
N GLU A 134 1.92 -17.59 -22.37
CA GLU A 134 1.93 -18.46 -21.20
C GLU A 134 1.24 -17.80 -20.00
N LEU A 135 -0.07 -17.99 -19.88
CA LEU A 135 -0.90 -17.34 -18.86
C LEU A 135 -1.23 -18.25 -17.66
N ASP A 136 -0.74 -19.49 -17.64
CA ASP A 136 -1.09 -20.52 -16.65
C ASP A 136 -0.08 -20.66 -15.51
N HIS A 137 0.54 -19.55 -15.11
CA HIS A 137 1.51 -19.50 -14.02
C HIS A 137 0.86 -19.02 -12.71
N LEU A 138 1.10 -19.73 -11.60
CA LEU A 138 0.55 -19.38 -10.28
C LEU A 138 0.86 -17.94 -9.86
N TRP A 139 2.09 -17.49 -10.10
CA TRP A 139 2.50 -16.12 -9.78
C TRP A 139 1.74 -15.08 -10.58
N TYR A 140 1.42 -15.38 -11.85
CA TYR A 140 0.60 -14.50 -12.66
C TYR A 140 -0.83 -14.37 -12.10
N TYR A 141 -1.44 -15.49 -11.69
CA TYR A 141 -2.76 -15.47 -11.07
C TYR A 141 -2.78 -14.68 -9.75
N PHE A 142 -1.79 -14.87 -8.87
CA PHE A 142 -1.68 -14.07 -7.65
C PHE A 142 -1.50 -12.58 -7.96
N HIS A 143 -0.71 -12.23 -8.98
CA HIS A 143 -0.52 -10.85 -9.40
C HIS A 143 -1.81 -10.21 -9.92
N LEU A 144 -2.56 -10.92 -10.77
CA LEU A 144 -3.84 -10.45 -11.29
C LEU A 144 -4.87 -10.27 -10.17
N ILE A 145 -4.97 -11.22 -9.24
CA ILE A 145 -5.86 -11.12 -8.07
C ILE A 145 -5.48 -9.90 -7.21
N ALA A 146 -4.18 -9.72 -6.94
CA ALA A 146 -3.70 -8.56 -6.19
C ALA A 146 -4.05 -7.25 -6.88
N TRP A 147 -3.89 -7.17 -8.20
CA TRP A 147 -4.27 -6.00 -9.00
C TRP A 147 -5.77 -5.69 -8.85
N VAL A 148 -6.66 -6.69 -8.97
CA VAL A 148 -8.11 -6.49 -8.78
C VAL A 148 -8.41 -5.99 -7.36
N ILE A 149 -7.82 -6.61 -6.33
CA ILE A 149 -8.03 -6.20 -4.93
C ILE A 149 -7.58 -4.75 -4.72
N ILE A 150 -6.42 -4.35 -5.26
CA ILE A 150 -5.91 -2.99 -5.16
C ILE A 150 -6.85 -2.00 -5.85
N VAL A 151 -7.35 -2.30 -7.05
CA VAL A 151 -8.30 -1.44 -7.76
C VAL A 151 -9.57 -1.22 -6.94
N CYS A 152 -10.16 -2.30 -6.42
CA CYS A 152 -11.34 -2.21 -5.56
C CYS A 152 -11.05 -1.43 -4.27
N CYS A 153 -9.92 -1.71 -3.61
CA CYS A 153 -9.51 -1.01 -2.40
C CYS A 153 -9.31 0.48 -2.64
N LEU A 154 -8.66 0.87 -3.74
CA LEU A 154 -8.43 2.27 -4.10
C LEU A 154 -9.77 2.99 -4.33
N ALA A 155 -10.69 2.38 -5.09
CA ALA A 155 -12.01 2.96 -5.33
C ALA A 155 -12.78 3.18 -4.02
N ILE A 156 -12.81 2.17 -3.13
CA ILE A 156 -13.48 2.29 -1.83
C ILE A 156 -12.74 3.30 -0.94
N HIS A 157 -11.41 3.31 -0.93
CA HIS A 157 -10.60 4.25 -0.16
C HIS A 157 -10.93 5.70 -0.51
N LEU A 158 -11.01 6.02 -1.81
CA LEU A 158 -11.37 7.35 -2.30
C LEU A 158 -12.82 7.71 -1.94
N LEU A 159 -13.75 6.77 -2.14
CA LEU A 159 -15.16 6.96 -1.79
C LEU A 159 -15.35 7.24 -0.29
N MET A 160 -14.70 6.46 0.57
CA MET A 160 -14.78 6.67 2.03
C MET A 160 -14.13 7.97 2.45
N SER A 161 -12.98 8.33 1.85
CA SER A 161 -12.29 9.59 2.14
C SER A 161 -13.17 10.79 1.79
N ALA A 162 -13.83 10.76 0.64
CA ALA A 162 -14.79 11.77 0.24
C ALA A 162 -16.02 11.80 1.17
N LYS A 163 -16.54 10.63 1.57
CA LYS A 163 -17.73 10.53 2.42
C LYS A 163 -17.50 11.00 3.86
N VAL A 164 -16.36 10.64 4.46
CA VAL A 164 -16.03 10.91 5.87
C VAL A 164 -15.49 12.31 6.05
N GLY A 165 -14.56 12.75 5.19
CA GLY A 165 -13.83 14.01 5.36
C GLY A 165 -14.18 15.11 4.36
N GLY A 166 -14.96 14.79 3.32
CA GLY A 166 -15.30 15.72 2.25
C GLY A 166 -14.09 16.17 1.43
N ALA A 167 -14.33 17.14 0.55
CA ALA A 167 -13.28 17.81 -0.22
C ALA A 167 -12.13 18.38 0.65
N PRO A 168 -12.37 18.96 1.85
CA PRO A 168 -11.28 19.49 2.66
C PRO A 168 -10.26 18.44 3.10
N LEU A 169 -10.69 17.20 3.37
CA LEU A 169 -9.77 16.12 3.72
C LEU A 169 -8.90 15.73 2.52
N LEU A 170 -9.48 15.60 1.33
CA LEU A 170 -8.73 15.26 0.11
C LEU A 170 -7.72 16.36 -0.24
N LEU A 171 -8.16 17.62 -0.20
CA LEU A 171 -7.29 18.77 -0.50
C LEU A 171 -6.17 18.95 0.54
N SER A 172 -6.38 18.51 1.79
CA SER A 172 -5.34 18.59 2.83
C SER A 172 -4.07 17.80 2.49
N MET A 173 -4.20 16.75 1.65
CA MET A 173 -3.08 15.95 1.18
C MET A 173 -2.13 16.72 0.26
N TRP A 174 -2.62 17.77 -0.42
CA TRP A 174 -1.85 18.61 -1.33
C TRP A 174 -1.42 19.95 -0.74
N SER A 175 -1.73 20.20 0.54
CA SER A 175 -1.37 21.46 1.18
C SER A 175 0.14 21.57 1.39
N GLY A 176 0.76 22.65 0.92
CA GLY A 176 2.17 22.96 1.21
C GLY A 176 2.42 23.42 2.65
N LYS A 177 1.36 23.75 3.42
CA LYS A 177 1.50 24.23 4.79
C LYS A 177 1.81 23.07 5.74
N PHE A 178 2.78 23.23 6.63
CA PHE A 178 3.10 22.27 7.69
C PHE A 178 3.30 22.97 9.03
N ARG A 179 3.03 22.26 10.13
CA ARG A 179 3.26 22.78 11.48
C ARG A 179 4.76 22.81 11.78
N PRO A 180 5.26 23.73 12.62
CA PRO A 180 6.69 23.81 12.95
C PRO A 180 7.28 22.48 13.45
N GLY A 181 6.49 21.70 14.20
CA GLY A 181 6.90 20.38 14.67
C GLY A 181 7.20 19.37 13.55
N ASP A 182 6.52 19.48 12.41
CA ASP A 182 6.66 18.55 11.28
C ASP A 182 7.67 19.01 10.23
N SER A 183 8.42 20.08 10.53
CA SER A 183 9.48 20.60 9.69
C SER A 183 10.52 19.52 9.33
N PRO A 184 10.98 19.46 8.06
CA PRO A 184 12.04 18.54 7.63
C PRO A 184 13.33 18.63 8.47
N ARG A 185 13.62 19.80 9.03
CA ARG A 185 14.77 20.03 9.92
C ARG A 185 14.76 19.12 11.16
N ASN A 186 13.57 18.70 11.61
CA ASN A 186 13.41 17.88 12.81
C ASN A 186 13.41 16.38 12.50
N TRP A 187 13.39 15.96 11.23
CA TRP A 187 13.20 14.56 10.86
C TRP A 187 14.36 13.67 11.30
N TYR A 188 15.59 14.11 11.13
CA TYR A 188 16.77 13.34 11.55
C TYR A 188 16.76 13.08 13.06
N SER A 189 16.48 14.11 13.86
CA SER A 189 16.36 13.98 15.32
C SER A 189 15.23 13.00 15.70
N ARG A 190 14.06 13.12 15.06
CA ARG A 190 12.92 12.21 15.30
C ARG A 190 13.25 10.76 14.91
N LEU A 191 13.91 10.55 13.78
CA LEU A 191 14.31 9.23 13.32
C LEU A 191 15.33 8.60 14.28
N ARG A 192 16.30 9.39 14.76
CA ARG A 192 17.30 8.93 15.74
C ARG A 192 16.63 8.54 17.05
N THR A 193 15.73 9.37 17.58
CA THR A 193 14.98 9.06 18.80
C THR A 193 14.08 7.85 18.63
N TRP A 194 13.41 7.73 17.48
CA TRP A 194 12.59 6.56 17.17
C TRP A 194 13.45 5.28 17.12
N SER A 195 14.59 5.30 16.44
CA SER A 195 15.51 4.17 16.35
C SER A 195 16.11 3.77 17.70
N SER A 196 16.54 4.74 18.52
CA SER A 196 17.05 4.46 19.86
C SER A 196 15.98 3.87 20.77
N ASN A 197 14.75 4.39 20.70
CA ASN A 197 13.63 3.87 21.47
C ASN A 197 13.18 2.50 20.99
N PHE A 198 13.26 2.22 19.68
CA PHE A 198 12.96 0.91 19.12
C PHE A 198 13.93 -0.15 19.62
N SER A 199 15.24 0.14 19.59
CA SER A 199 16.29 -0.76 20.10
C SER A 199 16.13 -1.05 21.60
N GLN A 200 15.86 -0.02 22.41
CA GLN A 200 15.68 -0.17 23.85
C GLN A 200 14.38 -0.88 24.24
N ASN A 201 13.29 -0.65 23.51
CA ASN A 201 11.98 -1.23 23.80
C ASN A 201 11.70 -2.53 23.06
N PHE A 202 12.65 -3.08 22.29
CA PHE A 202 12.44 -4.34 21.59
C PHE A 202 12.07 -5.48 22.55
N SER A 203 12.71 -5.56 23.73
CA SER A 203 12.39 -6.57 24.75
C SER A 203 11.07 -6.27 25.49
N ALA A 204 10.75 -4.99 25.74
CA ALA A 204 9.49 -4.57 26.36
C ALA A 204 8.27 -4.73 25.41
N GLY A 205 8.49 -4.59 24.10
CA GLY A 205 7.49 -4.75 23.05
C GLY A 205 6.95 -6.18 22.95
N ILE A 206 7.72 -7.20 23.38
CA ILE A 206 7.24 -8.58 23.46
C ILE A 206 6.17 -8.74 24.54
N ASN A 207 6.27 -8.03 25.68
CA ASN A 207 5.26 -8.09 26.73
C ASN A 207 4.01 -7.23 26.40
N GLN A 208 4.20 -6.14 25.65
CA GLN A 208 3.12 -5.29 25.14
C GLN A 208 2.33 -5.93 23.97
N LEU A 209 2.79 -7.08 23.43
CA LEU A 209 2.04 -7.91 22.47
C LEU A 209 0.69 -8.36 23.02
N ILE A 210 0.56 -8.47 24.35
CA ILE A 210 -0.65 -8.99 25.02
C ILE A 210 -1.71 -7.87 25.22
N GLU A 211 -1.30 -6.59 25.26
CA GLU A 211 -2.22 -5.46 25.50
C GLU A 211 -2.64 -4.69 24.23
N SER A 212 -1.95 -4.88 23.10
CA SER A 212 -2.18 -4.11 21.88
C SER A 212 -3.07 -4.85 20.86
N ASN A 213 -3.45 -4.14 19.79
CA ASN A 213 -4.27 -4.66 18.69
C ASN A 213 -3.56 -5.83 17.96
N PHE A 214 -3.68 -7.02 18.53
CA PHE A 214 -2.96 -8.24 18.16
C PHE A 214 -3.05 -8.54 16.66
N SER A 215 -4.24 -8.39 16.07
CA SER A 215 -4.46 -8.58 14.63
C SER A 215 -3.62 -7.65 13.79
N LEU A 216 -3.50 -6.36 14.17
CA LEU A 216 -2.72 -5.39 13.41
C LEU A 216 -1.22 -5.69 13.47
N ARG A 217 -0.73 -6.23 14.60
CA ARG A 217 0.67 -6.66 14.75
C ARG A 217 1.01 -7.90 13.91
N ILE A 218 0.11 -8.88 13.85
CA ILE A 218 0.28 -10.03 12.94
C ILE A 218 0.37 -9.52 11.49
N ILE A 219 -0.52 -8.61 11.11
CA ILE A 219 -0.53 -8.03 9.76
C ILE A 219 0.76 -7.25 9.49
N GLU A 220 1.26 -6.49 10.46
CA GLU A 220 2.55 -5.79 10.35
C GLU A 220 3.70 -6.77 10.08
N VAL A 221 3.83 -7.83 10.87
CA VAL A 221 4.87 -8.85 10.66
C VAL A 221 4.74 -9.48 9.28
N PHE A 222 3.53 -9.85 8.88
CA PHE A 222 3.28 -10.43 7.56
C PHE A 222 3.67 -9.46 6.43
N VAL A 223 3.30 -8.18 6.54
CA VAL A 223 3.64 -7.15 5.56
C VAL A 223 5.15 -6.95 5.48
N LEU A 224 5.85 -6.83 6.61
CA LEU A 224 7.29 -6.62 6.65
C LEU A 224 8.05 -7.83 6.11
N LEU A 225 7.68 -9.05 6.51
CA LEU A 225 8.25 -10.28 5.97
C LEU A 225 7.99 -10.42 4.47
N GLY A 226 6.79 -10.06 4.02
CA GLY A 226 6.46 -10.09 2.59
C GLY A 226 7.27 -9.08 1.77
N ILE A 227 7.50 -7.88 2.29
CA ILE A 227 8.41 -6.89 1.66
C ILE A 227 9.82 -7.47 1.55
N ILE A 228 10.35 -8.08 2.61
CA ILE A 228 11.67 -8.73 2.57
C ILE A 228 11.67 -9.86 1.53
N ALA A 229 10.63 -10.70 1.52
CA ALA A 229 10.50 -11.78 0.56
C ALA A 229 10.50 -11.29 -0.90
N ALA A 230 9.91 -10.13 -1.21
CA ALA A 230 9.93 -9.55 -2.55
C ALA A 230 11.34 -9.18 -3.06
N PHE A 231 12.28 -8.90 -2.14
CA PHE A 231 13.70 -8.69 -2.48
C PHE A 231 14.48 -10.01 -2.53
N VAL A 232 14.16 -10.94 -1.63
CA VAL A 232 14.97 -12.13 -1.36
C VAL A 232 14.59 -13.31 -2.26
N LEU A 233 13.30 -13.61 -2.44
CA LEU A 233 12.84 -14.76 -3.22
C LEU A 233 13.39 -14.77 -4.66
N PRO A 234 13.39 -13.65 -5.40
CA PRO A 234 13.97 -13.65 -6.75
C PRO A 234 15.43 -14.10 -6.76
N LEU A 235 16.23 -13.84 -5.72
CA LEU A 235 17.65 -14.26 -5.70
C LEU A 235 17.83 -15.78 -5.71
N PHE A 236 16.84 -16.54 -5.24
CA PHE A 236 16.87 -18.00 -5.20
C PHE A 236 16.14 -18.64 -6.38
N PHE A 237 15.09 -17.98 -6.88
CA PHE A 237 14.21 -18.56 -7.91
C PHE A 237 14.46 -18.00 -9.31
N SER A 238 15.19 -16.89 -9.47
CA SER A 238 15.55 -16.35 -10.80
C SER A 238 16.71 -17.10 -11.46
N GLY A 239 17.35 -18.05 -10.76
CA GLY A 239 18.50 -18.82 -11.24
C GLY A 239 18.23 -20.32 -11.47
N VAL A 240 17.00 -20.79 -11.26
CA VAL A 240 16.65 -22.20 -11.44
C VAL A 240 15.89 -22.38 -12.75
N GLU A 241 16.60 -22.25 -13.85
CA GLU A 241 16.26 -22.89 -15.13
C GLU A 241 17.53 -22.92 -15.98
N LYS A 242 18.17 -24.09 -16.01
CA LYS A 242 19.08 -24.51 -17.07
C LYS A 242 18.28 -25.23 -18.14
#